data_AF-A0A265QCP4-F1
#
_entry.id   AF-A0A265QCP4-F1
#
_cell.length_a   1.000
_cell.length_b   1.000
_cell.length_c   1.000
_cell.angle_alpha   90.00
_cell.angle_beta   90.00
_cell.angle_gamma   90.00
#
_symmetry.space_group_name_H-M   'P 1'
#
loop_
_entity.id
_entity.type
_entity.pdbx_description
1 polymer ?
#
loop_
_entity_poly.entity_id
_entity_poly.type
_entity_poly.pdbx_seq_one_letter_code
_entity_poly.pdbx_strand_id
1 'polypeptide(L)'
;MEIYESQMLLLLKKKGKNIAILRTVIIFALIITYFVYSDFAPIKLIQGPAPLEDISVADYNNQYVAAEMNLSLGSYMDTFSTDEKTNTSTTIRSAYVIPTNDEKLMGVSIVESDIELANRIVDETYDWWEKKIEYPTSSIEVKGTLQKMDDEEYRYFVRSMEYLGYTTEEINGFAIPYVLKQGYIGKLNENAVVFWE
;
A
#
# COMPACT_ATOMS: atom_id res chain seq x y z
N MET A 1 -59.72 -22.02 -22.25
CA MET A 1 -59.06 -20.71 -22.10
C MET A 1 -58.15 -20.70 -20.87
N GLU A 2 -58.66 -21.08 -19.69
CA GLU A 2 -57.88 -21.18 -18.43
C GLU A 2 -56.61 -22.04 -18.47
N ILE A 3 -56.62 -23.17 -19.18
CA ILE A 3 -55.43 -24.06 -19.30
C ILE A 3 -54.28 -23.34 -20.03
N TYR A 4 -54.61 -22.47 -20.98
CA TYR A 4 -53.60 -21.74 -21.76
C TYR A 4 -52.99 -20.59 -20.96
N GLU A 5 -53.82 -19.87 -20.19
CA GLU A 5 -53.34 -18.81 -19.28
C GLU A 5 -52.47 -19.37 -18.15
N SER A 6 -52.88 -20.48 -17.54
CA SER A 6 -52.10 -21.13 -16.48
C SER A 6 -50.75 -21.63 -16.97
N GLN A 7 -50.68 -22.20 -18.19
CA GLN A 7 -49.39 -22.57 -18.80
C GLN A 7 -48.53 -21.35 -19.17
N MET A 8 -49.14 -20.28 -19.68
CA MET A 8 -48.44 -19.03 -20.00
C MET A 8 -47.84 -18.38 -18.73
N LEU A 9 -48.60 -18.33 -17.64
CA LEU A 9 -48.16 -17.82 -16.34
C LEU A 9 -46.98 -18.61 -15.76
N LEU A 10 -46.99 -19.95 -15.88
CA LEU A 10 -45.89 -20.80 -15.44
C LEU A 10 -44.59 -20.55 -16.21
N LEU A 11 -44.68 -20.37 -17.54
CA LEU A 11 -43.53 -20.06 -18.38
C LEU A 11 -42.94 -18.68 -18.06
N LEU A 12 -43.78 -17.66 -17.85
CA LEU A 12 -43.34 -16.32 -17.47
C LEU A 12 -42.66 -16.32 -16.10
N LYS A 13 -43.21 -17.01 -15.09
CA LYS A 13 -42.59 -17.16 -13.77
C LYS A 13 -41.24 -17.87 -13.84
N LYS A 14 -41.11 -18.93 -14.65
CA LYS A 14 -39.85 -19.66 -14.83
C LYS A 14 -38.79 -18.80 -15.53
N LYS A 15 -39.17 -18.07 -16.59
CA LYS A 15 -38.27 -17.16 -17.31
C LYS A 15 -37.83 -15.98 -16.42
N GLY A 16 -38.75 -15.38 -15.67
CA GLY A 16 -38.45 -14.32 -14.70
C GLY A 16 -37.51 -14.79 -13.59
N LYS A 17 -37.76 -15.97 -13.01
CA LYS A 17 -36.86 -16.60 -12.02
C LYS A 17 -35.46 -16.86 -12.59
N ASN A 18 -35.37 -17.36 -13.81
CA ASN A 18 -34.07 -17.63 -14.45
C ASN A 18 -33.29 -16.34 -14.73
N ILE A 19 -33.96 -15.25 -15.12
CA ILE A 19 -33.33 -13.94 -15.30
C ILE A 19 -32.88 -13.37 -13.94
N ALA A 20 -33.68 -13.52 -12.89
CA ALA A 20 -33.31 -13.10 -11.54
C ALA A 20 -32.08 -13.87 -11.03
N ILE A 21 -32.07 -15.20 -11.16
CA ILE A 21 -30.92 -16.04 -10.81
C ILE A 21 -29.68 -15.63 -11.61
N LEU A 22 -29.80 -15.42 -12.92
CA LEU A 22 -28.69 -14.99 -13.77
C LEU A 22 -28.13 -13.64 -13.31
N ARG A 23 -28.99 -12.66 -13.01
CA ARG A 23 -28.57 -11.36 -12.47
C ARG A 23 -27.84 -11.50 -11.14
N THR A 24 -28.38 -12.32 -10.23
CA THR A 24 -27.74 -12.60 -8.94
C THR A 24 -26.36 -13.22 -9.13
N VAL A 25 -26.22 -14.22 -10.00
CA VAL A 25 -24.92 -14.84 -10.31
C VAL A 25 -23.92 -13.83 -10.88
N ILE A 26 -24.36 -12.95 -11.79
CA ILE A 26 -23.50 -11.90 -12.35
C ILE A 26 -23.03 -10.94 -11.26
N ILE A 27 -23.93 -10.49 -10.37
CA ILE A 27 -23.58 -9.60 -9.25
C ILE A 27 -22.55 -10.27 -8.34
N PHE A 28 -22.77 -11.53 -7.95
CA PHE A 28 -21.80 -12.26 -7.13
C PHE A 28 -20.45 -12.44 -7.84
N ALA A 29 -20.45 -12.73 -9.14
CA ALA A 29 -19.22 -12.83 -9.91
C ALA A 29 -18.44 -11.51 -9.93
N LEU A 30 -19.12 -10.38 -10.09
CA LEU A 30 -18.50 -9.05 -10.04
C LEU A 30 -17.92 -8.76 -8.65
N ILE A 31 -18.67 -9.08 -7.59
CA ILE A 31 -18.21 -8.91 -6.20
C ILE A 31 -16.95 -9.73 -5.95
N ILE A 32 -16.96 -11.03 -6.28
CA ILE A 32 -15.80 -11.91 -6.11
C ILE A 32 -14.60 -11.38 -6.91
N THR A 33 -14.84 -10.95 -8.15
CA THR A 33 -13.79 -10.38 -9.00
C THR A 33 -13.18 -9.14 -8.35
N TYR A 34 -13.99 -8.24 -7.79
CA TYR A 34 -13.51 -7.06 -7.08
C TYR A 34 -12.71 -7.41 -5.82
N PHE A 35 -13.17 -8.37 -5.01
CA PHE A 35 -12.44 -8.82 -3.82
C PHE A 35 -11.07 -9.41 -4.17
N VAL A 36 -11.00 -10.27 -5.19
CA VAL A 36 -9.72 -10.84 -5.64
C VAL A 36 -8.80 -9.77 -6.24
N TYR A 37 -9.36 -8.85 -7.04
CA TYR A 37 -8.60 -7.76 -7.66
C TYR A 37 -8.03 -6.78 -6.63
N SER A 38 -8.81 -6.40 -5.62
CA SER A 38 -8.41 -5.45 -4.57
C SER A 38 -7.51 -6.06 -3.49
N ASP A 39 -7.29 -7.38 -3.53
CA ASP A 39 -6.65 -8.13 -2.46
C ASP A 39 -7.38 -7.99 -1.12
N PHE A 40 -8.71 -8.16 -1.18
CA PHE A 40 -9.64 -8.08 -0.06
C PHE A 40 -9.56 -6.76 0.74
N ALA A 41 -9.24 -5.65 0.07
CA ALA A 41 -9.10 -4.32 0.68
C ALA A 41 -10.27 -3.91 1.60
N PRO A 42 -11.56 -4.12 1.24
CA PRO A 42 -12.67 -3.77 2.14
C PRO A 42 -12.65 -4.53 3.47
N ILE A 43 -12.21 -5.79 3.47
CA ILE A 43 -12.10 -6.60 4.69
C ILE A 43 -10.95 -6.07 5.57
N LYS A 44 -9.79 -5.79 4.95
CA LYS A 44 -8.62 -5.23 5.64
C LYS A 44 -8.92 -3.87 6.27
N LEU A 45 -9.69 -3.03 5.59
CA LEU A 45 -10.14 -1.74 6.13
C LEU A 45 -10.98 -1.91 7.40
N ILE A 46 -11.89 -2.90 7.44
CA ILE A 46 -12.69 -3.18 8.65
C ILE A 46 -11.81 -3.73 9.79
N GLN A 47 -10.89 -4.63 9.47
CA GLN A 47 -9.99 -5.25 10.46
C GLN A 47 -9.02 -4.23 11.07
N GLY A 48 -8.69 -3.18 10.31
CA GLY A 48 -7.68 -2.22 10.67
C GLY A 48 -6.26 -2.72 10.36
N PRO A 49 -5.27 -1.81 10.40
CA PRO A 49 -3.88 -2.18 10.17
C PRO A 49 -3.32 -2.96 11.35
N ALA A 50 -2.58 -4.03 11.07
CA ALA A 50 -1.78 -4.71 12.09
C ALA A 50 -0.49 -3.91 12.37
N PRO A 51 0.05 -3.91 13.60
CA PRO A 51 1.36 -3.31 13.86
C PRO A 51 2.43 -4.01 13.02
N LEU A 52 3.30 -3.26 12.34
CA LEU A 52 4.38 -3.82 11.51
C LEU A 52 5.29 -4.76 12.33
N GLU A 53 5.51 -4.42 13.59
CA GLU A 53 6.36 -5.14 14.55
C GLU A 53 5.83 -6.54 14.88
N ASP A 54 4.53 -6.77 14.71
CA ASP A 54 3.89 -8.05 15.02
C ASP A 54 3.93 -9.04 13.85
N ILE A 55 4.46 -8.63 12.69
CA ILE A 55 4.43 -9.41 11.45
C ILE A 55 5.83 -9.84 11.05
N SER A 56 5.97 -11.13 10.71
CA SER A 56 7.22 -11.65 10.19
C SER A 56 7.45 -11.22 8.73
N VAL A 57 8.70 -11.03 8.32
CA VAL A 57 9.05 -10.72 6.92
C VAL A 57 8.48 -11.74 5.93
N ALA A 58 8.33 -13.01 6.34
CA ALA A 58 7.73 -14.06 5.51
C ALA A 58 6.26 -13.78 5.16
N ASP A 59 5.56 -13.01 6.00
CA ASP A 59 4.15 -12.71 5.84
C ASP A 59 3.89 -11.32 5.23
N TYR A 60 4.91 -10.51 4.96
CA TYR A 60 4.78 -9.11 4.51
C TYR A 60 3.91 -8.90 3.27
N ASN A 61 3.83 -9.88 2.38
CA ASN A 61 3.20 -9.69 1.08
C ASN A 61 1.72 -9.24 1.18
N ASN A 62 1.47 -8.00 0.74
CA ASN A 62 0.17 -7.31 0.76
C ASN A 62 -0.48 -7.18 2.14
N GLN A 63 0.28 -7.23 3.24
CA GLN A 63 -0.28 -6.98 4.57
C GLN A 63 -0.60 -5.50 4.74
N TYR A 64 -1.78 -5.22 5.31
CA TYR A 64 -2.17 -3.88 5.70
C TYR A 64 -1.69 -3.62 7.12
N VAL A 65 -0.76 -2.67 7.27
CA VAL A 65 0.00 -2.46 8.51
C VAL A 65 0.08 -0.99 8.90
N ALA A 66 0.42 -0.76 10.16
CA ALA A 66 0.77 0.54 10.73
C ALA A 66 2.21 0.46 11.28
N ALA A 67 3.00 1.48 11.00
CA ALA A 67 4.35 1.65 11.53
C ALA A 67 4.59 3.11 11.90
N GLU A 68 5.41 3.34 12.92
CA GLU A 68 5.88 4.69 13.24
C GLU A 68 7.21 4.93 12.52
N MET A 69 7.23 5.90 11.61
CA MET A 69 8.45 6.41 11.01
C MET A 69 8.96 7.55 11.88
N ASN A 70 10.04 7.30 12.63
CA ASN A 70 10.73 8.28 13.47
C ASN A 70 12.25 8.36 13.18
N LEU A 71 12.74 7.49 12.29
CA LEU A 71 14.11 7.46 11.79
C LEU A 71 14.10 7.18 10.29
N SER A 72 15.02 7.81 9.55
CA SER A 72 15.18 7.57 8.11
C SER A 72 16.59 7.91 7.64
N LEU A 73 17.13 7.09 6.74
CA LEU A 73 18.45 7.29 6.15
C LEU A 73 18.41 8.18 4.89
N GLY A 74 17.22 8.58 4.45
CA GLY A 74 17.03 9.46 3.29
C GLY A 74 16.07 8.89 2.26
N SER A 75 15.67 9.76 1.32
CA SER A 75 14.87 9.37 0.16
C SER A 75 15.71 8.62 -0.86
N TYR A 76 15.14 7.60 -1.50
CA TYR A 76 15.77 6.83 -2.58
C TYR A 76 15.02 6.93 -3.91
N MET A 77 13.75 7.36 -3.92
CA MET A 77 12.95 7.43 -5.14
C MET A 77 11.78 8.41 -5.00
N ASP A 78 11.59 9.27 -6.00
CA ASP A 78 10.41 10.12 -6.12
C ASP A 78 9.47 9.62 -7.22
N THR A 79 8.16 9.74 -6.99
CA THR A 79 7.13 9.51 -8.01
C THR A 79 6.49 10.83 -8.37
N PHE A 80 6.45 11.13 -9.66
CA PHE A 80 5.90 12.38 -10.19
C PHE A 80 4.57 12.14 -10.91
N SER A 81 3.68 13.13 -10.81
CA SER A 81 2.53 13.29 -11.69
C SER A 81 2.77 14.48 -12.60
N THR A 82 2.68 14.25 -13.92
CA THR A 82 2.85 15.31 -14.92
C THR A 82 1.50 15.67 -15.51
N ASP A 83 1.11 16.93 -15.39
CA ASP A 83 -0.03 17.47 -16.12
C ASP A 83 0.38 17.70 -17.59
N GLU A 84 -0.12 16.86 -18.49
CA GLU A 84 0.19 16.91 -19.92
C GLU A 84 -0.21 18.24 -20.58
N LYS A 85 -1.16 19.00 -19.99
CA LYS A 85 -1.62 20.28 -20.54
C LYS A 85 -0.68 21.43 -20.17
N THR A 86 -0.16 21.42 -18.95
CA THR A 86 0.70 22.50 -18.43
C THR A 86 2.18 22.12 -18.44
N ASN A 87 2.50 20.86 -18.76
CA ASN A 87 3.83 20.25 -18.69
C ASN A 87 4.52 20.46 -17.33
N THR A 88 3.72 20.61 -16.27
CA THR A 88 4.19 20.78 -14.90
C THR A 88 4.20 19.42 -14.22
N SER A 89 5.31 19.11 -13.55
CA SER A 89 5.50 17.86 -12.81
C SER A 89 5.50 18.14 -11.31
N THR A 90 4.69 17.40 -10.56
CA THR A 90 4.59 17.49 -9.11
C THR A 90 4.95 16.15 -8.49
N THR A 91 5.79 16.17 -7.46
CA THR A 91 6.08 14.97 -6.67
C THR A 91 4.83 14.57 -5.89
N ILE A 92 4.25 13.42 -6.23
CA ILE A 92 3.06 12.90 -5.54
C ILE A 92 3.41 11.93 -4.42
N ARG A 93 4.62 11.34 -4.47
CA ARG A 93 5.15 10.45 -3.44
C ARG A 93 6.67 10.52 -3.40
N SER A 94 7.26 10.31 -2.22
CA SER A 94 8.69 10.07 -2.05
C SER A 94 8.89 8.83 -1.19
N ALA A 95 9.89 8.02 -1.54
CA ALA A 95 10.17 6.77 -0.88
C ALA A 95 11.48 6.86 -0.08
N TYR A 96 11.44 6.46 1.18
CA TYR A 96 12.52 6.63 2.15
C TYR A 96 13.01 5.29 2.70
N VAL A 97 14.29 5.23 3.04
CA VAL A 97 14.90 4.08 3.72
C VAL A 97 14.68 4.21 5.22
N ILE A 98 13.98 3.26 5.83
CA ILE A 98 13.73 3.23 7.28
C ILE A 98 14.33 2.00 7.94
N PRO A 99 14.83 2.11 9.18
CA PRO A 99 15.12 0.96 10.01
C PRO A 99 13.84 0.27 10.49
N THR A 100 13.95 -1.02 10.73
CA THR A 100 12.96 -1.86 11.40
C THR A 100 13.52 -2.30 12.75
N ASN A 101 12.68 -2.87 13.62
CA ASN A 101 13.09 -3.31 14.97
C ASN A 101 14.17 -4.40 14.97
N ASP A 102 14.30 -5.17 13.87
CA ASP A 102 15.31 -6.23 13.72
C ASP A 102 16.63 -5.74 13.08
N GLU A 103 16.91 -4.44 13.16
CA GLU A 103 18.07 -3.78 12.52
C GLU A 103 18.14 -3.99 11.01
N LYS A 104 17.00 -4.32 10.38
CA LYS A 104 16.86 -4.41 8.92
C LYS A 104 16.40 -3.09 8.35
N LEU A 105 16.64 -2.91 7.05
CA LEU A 105 16.29 -1.69 6.31
C LEU A 105 15.23 -2.03 5.26
N MET A 106 14.18 -1.22 5.20
CA MET A 106 13.11 -1.37 4.22
C MET A 106 12.69 0.00 3.67
N GLY A 107 11.85 -0.01 2.62
CA GLY A 107 11.29 1.21 2.06
C GLY A 107 10.00 1.64 2.77
N VAL A 108 9.75 2.95 2.78
CA VAL A 108 8.42 3.52 3.07
C VAL A 108 8.08 4.58 2.03
N SER A 109 6.93 4.46 1.37
CA SER A 109 6.48 5.41 0.35
C SER A 109 5.44 6.36 0.94
N ILE A 110 5.88 7.60 1.14
CA ILE A 110 5.14 8.69 1.77
C ILE A 110 4.40 9.50 0.72
N VAL A 111 3.17 9.92 1.03
CA VAL A 111 2.34 10.79 0.16
C VAL A 111 2.80 12.24 0.23
N GLU A 112 2.51 13.01 -0.83
CA GLU A 112 2.87 14.43 -0.96
C GLU A 112 2.67 15.27 0.32
N SER A 113 1.54 15.12 1.01
CA SER A 113 1.22 15.91 2.21
C SER A 113 2.22 15.73 3.36
N ASP A 114 2.92 14.61 3.40
CA ASP A 114 3.76 14.20 4.52
C ASP A 114 5.26 14.23 4.16
N ILE A 115 5.62 14.52 2.89
CA ILE A 115 7.00 14.58 2.41
C ILE A 115 7.84 15.59 3.20
N GLU A 116 7.30 16.76 3.52
CA GLU A 116 8.02 17.78 4.30
C GLU A 116 8.38 17.26 5.71
N LEU A 117 7.45 16.57 6.36
CA LEU A 117 7.68 15.98 7.67
C LEU A 117 8.64 14.78 7.59
N ALA A 118 8.57 13.98 6.53
CA ALA A 118 9.51 12.89 6.30
C ALA A 118 10.95 13.40 6.08
N ASN A 119 11.11 14.51 5.34
CA ASN A 119 12.42 15.16 5.19
C ASN A 119 12.94 15.71 6.52
N ARG A 120 12.08 16.26 7.38
CA ARG A 120 12.48 16.67 8.73
C ARG A 120 12.97 15.49 9.57
N ILE A 121 12.32 14.33 9.45
CA ILE A 121 12.77 13.09 10.14
C ILE A 121 14.16 12.67 9.65
N VAL A 122 14.45 12.81 8.35
CA VAL A 122 15.80 12.57 7.81
C VAL A 122 16.81 13.51 8.46
N ASP A 123 16.52 14.82 8.47
CA ASP A 123 17.42 15.82 9.08
C ASP A 123 17.66 15.54 10.58
N GLU A 124 16.59 15.25 11.35
CA GLU A 124 16.70 14.90 12.76
C GLU A 124 17.46 13.59 12.98
N THR A 125 17.35 12.61 12.08
CA THR A 125 18.11 11.35 12.14
C THR A 125 19.61 11.62 12.01
N TYR A 126 20.02 12.48 11.07
CA TYR A 126 21.42 12.86 10.90
C TYR A 126 21.92 13.73 12.06
N ASP A 127 21.12 14.68 12.55
CA ASP A 127 21.49 15.49 13.71
C ASP A 127 21.65 14.65 14.98
N TRP A 128 20.83 13.60 15.15
CA TRP A 128 20.99 12.64 16.23
C TRP A 128 22.26 11.80 16.08
N TRP A 129 22.53 11.28 14.88
CA TRP A 129 23.77 10.54 14.57
C TRP A 129 25.01 11.39 14.88
N GLU A 130 25.01 12.66 14.46
CA GLU A 130 26.08 13.63 14.70
C GLU A 130 26.13 14.19 16.13
N LYS A 131 25.23 13.71 17.02
CA LYS A 131 25.13 14.12 18.44
C LYS A 131 24.84 15.60 18.65
N LYS A 132 24.14 16.23 17.70
CA LYS A 132 23.65 17.62 17.83
C LYS A 132 22.35 17.70 18.64
N ILE A 133 21.55 16.63 18.62
CA ILE A 133 20.33 16.47 19.42
C ILE A 133 20.39 15.17 20.23
N GLU A 134 19.58 15.07 21.29
CA GLU A 134 19.53 13.87 22.15
C GLU A 134 18.76 12.71 21.48
N TYR A 135 17.63 13.02 20.85
CA TYR A 135 16.80 12.05 20.12
C TYR A 135 15.87 12.78 19.13
N PRO A 136 15.52 12.19 17.97
CA PRO A 136 14.50 12.74 17.07
C PRO A 136 13.14 12.88 17.75
N THR A 137 12.40 13.92 17.40
CA THR A 137 11.08 14.25 17.98
C THR A 137 9.95 14.20 16.98
N SER A 138 10.28 14.29 15.69
CA SER A 138 9.31 14.17 14.61
C SER A 138 9.00 12.69 14.35
N SER A 139 7.73 12.38 14.16
CA SER A 139 7.31 11.06 13.68
C SER A 139 6.08 11.13 12.78
N ILE A 140 5.92 10.10 11.95
CA ILE A 140 4.75 9.89 11.10
C ILE A 140 4.19 8.49 11.40
N GLU A 141 2.92 8.41 11.76
CA GLU A 141 2.20 7.13 11.77
C GLU A 141 1.84 6.76 10.32
N VAL A 142 2.56 5.80 9.76
CA VAL A 142 2.36 5.35 8.39
C VAL A 142 1.42 4.14 8.39
N LYS A 143 0.19 4.34 7.91
CA LYS A 143 -0.76 3.27 7.59
C LYS A 143 -0.72 2.95 6.12
N GLY A 144 -0.54 1.69 5.77
CA GLY A 144 -0.36 1.32 4.37
C GLY A 144 -0.26 -0.17 4.13
N THR A 145 -0.04 -0.54 2.88
CA THR A 145 0.14 -1.94 2.51
C THR A 145 1.59 -2.20 2.15
N LEU A 146 2.16 -3.26 2.74
CA LEU A 146 3.47 -3.78 2.39
C LEU A 146 3.44 -4.40 1.01
N GLN A 147 4.31 -3.92 0.12
CA GLN A 147 4.46 -4.43 -1.23
C GLN A 147 5.90 -4.83 -1.48
N LYS A 148 6.10 -5.94 -2.18
CA LYS A 148 7.43 -6.28 -2.67
C LYS A 148 7.86 -5.19 -3.66
N MET A 149 9.08 -4.67 -3.51
CA MET A 149 9.66 -3.75 -4.47
C MET A 149 9.78 -4.45 -5.83
N ASP A 150 9.49 -3.74 -6.90
CA ASP A 150 9.83 -4.22 -8.24
C ASP A 150 11.34 -4.05 -8.50
N ASP A 151 11.80 -4.58 -9.63
CA ASP A 151 13.23 -4.57 -9.97
C ASP A 151 13.79 -3.15 -10.10
N GLU A 152 12.97 -2.16 -10.45
CA GLU A 152 13.42 -0.77 -10.59
C GLU A 152 13.49 -0.07 -9.24
N GLU A 153 12.43 -0.14 -8.45
CA GLU A 153 12.40 0.40 -7.10
C GLU A 153 13.51 -0.20 -6.23
N TYR A 154 13.71 -1.52 -6.31
CA TYR A 154 14.77 -2.20 -5.57
C TYR A 154 16.16 -1.75 -6.01
N ARG A 155 16.38 -1.46 -7.29
CA ARG A 155 17.67 -0.89 -7.76
C ARG A 155 17.94 0.48 -7.15
N TYR A 156 16.94 1.37 -7.09
CA TYR A 156 17.12 2.68 -6.47
C TYR A 156 17.37 2.55 -4.96
N PHE A 157 16.65 1.66 -4.29
CA PHE A 157 16.84 1.35 -2.87
C PHE A 157 18.26 0.83 -2.57
N VAL A 158 18.75 -0.15 -3.32
CA VAL A 158 20.13 -0.67 -3.17
C VAL A 158 21.15 0.44 -3.41
N ARG A 159 20.95 1.24 -4.46
CA ARG A 159 21.88 2.32 -4.80
C ARG A 159 21.97 3.40 -3.71
N SER A 160 20.86 3.73 -3.04
CA SER A 160 20.90 4.67 -1.92
C SER A 160 21.73 4.12 -0.75
N MET A 161 21.61 2.83 -0.44
CA MET A 161 22.45 2.17 0.56
C MET A 161 23.94 2.16 0.17
N GLU A 162 24.25 1.90 -1.10
CA GLU A 162 25.63 1.99 -1.61
C GLU A 162 26.19 3.41 -1.45
N TYR A 163 25.39 4.45 -1.72
CA TYR A 163 25.79 5.84 -1.49
C TYR A 163 26.06 6.16 -0.01
N LEU A 164 25.35 5.50 0.90
CA LEU A 164 25.58 5.59 2.35
C LEU A 164 26.80 4.77 2.81
N GLY A 165 27.46 4.04 1.91
CA GLY A 165 28.68 3.29 2.18
C GLY A 165 28.49 1.82 2.56
N TYR A 166 27.27 1.28 2.44
CA TYR A 166 27.03 -0.14 2.69
C TYR A 166 27.66 -1.00 1.58
N THR A 167 28.29 -2.10 1.98
CA THR A 167 28.82 -3.12 1.08
C THR A 167 27.69 -4.02 0.55
N THR A 168 27.94 -4.72 -0.56
CA THR A 168 26.99 -5.70 -1.11
C THR A 168 26.62 -6.80 -0.09
N GLU A 169 27.56 -7.22 0.75
CA GLU A 169 27.31 -8.22 1.79
C GLU A 169 26.36 -7.68 2.87
N GLU A 170 26.59 -6.46 3.34
CA GLU A 170 25.72 -5.78 4.31
C GLU A 170 24.33 -5.53 3.71
N ILE A 171 24.24 -5.07 2.46
CA ILE A 171 22.95 -4.86 1.78
C ILE A 171 22.18 -6.18 1.71
N ASN A 172 22.83 -7.28 1.31
CA ASN A 172 22.17 -8.60 1.28
C ASN A 172 21.74 -9.09 2.67
N GLY A 173 22.44 -8.66 3.73
CA GLY A 173 22.12 -9.00 5.11
C GLY A 173 21.00 -8.15 5.72
N PHE A 174 20.95 -6.85 5.39
CA PHE A 174 20.06 -5.88 6.04
C PHE A 174 18.85 -5.48 5.20
N ALA A 175 18.92 -5.52 3.87
CA ALA A 175 17.84 -5.07 3.01
C ALA A 175 16.65 -6.05 3.02
N ILE A 176 15.48 -5.53 3.35
CA ILE A 176 14.21 -6.18 3.09
C ILE A 176 13.64 -5.58 1.80
N PRO A 177 13.40 -6.39 0.74
CA PRO A 177 12.93 -5.89 -0.57
C PRO A 177 11.42 -5.58 -0.57
N TYR A 178 10.96 -4.86 0.44
CA TYR A 178 9.58 -4.44 0.64
C TYR A 178 9.50 -2.96 0.94
N VAL A 179 8.42 -2.34 0.45
CA VAL A 179 8.06 -0.96 0.72
C VAL A 179 6.68 -0.91 1.38
N LEU A 180 6.56 -0.17 2.48
CA LEU A 180 5.27 0.18 3.06
C LEU A 180 4.67 1.35 2.27
N LYS A 181 3.62 1.11 1.48
CA LYS A 181 2.97 2.18 0.69
C LYS A 181 1.85 2.85 1.48
N GLN A 182 2.09 4.07 1.92
CA GLN A 182 1.13 4.87 2.71
C GLN A 182 -0.21 5.06 1.99
N GLY A 183 -1.32 4.94 2.72
CA GLY A 183 -2.66 5.14 2.17
C GLY A 183 -3.08 4.07 1.15
N TYR A 184 -2.39 2.92 1.10
CA TYR A 184 -2.86 1.74 0.37
C TYR A 184 -3.47 0.71 1.30
N ILE A 185 -4.58 0.12 0.87
CA ILE A 185 -5.23 -1.03 1.52
C ILE A 185 -5.32 -2.15 0.47
N GLY A 186 -4.52 -3.20 0.65
CA GLY A 186 -4.30 -4.18 -0.40
C GLY A 186 -3.70 -3.53 -1.64
N LYS A 187 -4.38 -3.65 -2.78
CA LYS A 187 -3.95 -3.07 -4.06
C LYS A 187 -4.55 -1.71 -4.37
N LEU A 188 -5.46 -1.22 -3.53
CA LEU A 188 -6.18 0.03 -3.77
C LEU A 188 -5.59 1.15 -2.92
N ASN A 189 -5.59 2.37 -3.47
CA ASN A 189 -5.50 3.57 -2.65
C ASN A 189 -6.74 3.63 -1.75
N GLU A 190 -6.60 4.07 -0.50
CA GLU A 190 -7.68 4.14 0.48
C GLU A 190 -8.88 4.96 -0.03
N ASN A 191 -8.63 6.02 -0.79
CA ASN A 191 -9.67 6.86 -1.41
C ASN A 191 -10.45 6.14 -2.54
N ALA A 192 -9.95 5.00 -3.01
CA ALA A 192 -10.57 4.17 -4.05
C ALA A 192 -11.25 2.91 -3.48
N VAL A 193 -11.21 2.70 -2.17
CA VAL A 193 -11.93 1.58 -1.52
C VAL A 193 -13.41 1.95 -1.47
N VAL A 194 -14.25 1.22 -2.21
CA VAL A 194 -15.69 1.47 -2.28
C VAL A 194 -16.41 0.58 -1.29
N PHE A 195 -17.16 1.21 -0.38
CA PHE A 195 -18.19 0.56 0.43
C PHE A 195 -19.56 0.77 -0.21
N TRP A 196 -20.32 -0.32 -0.35
CA TRP A 196 -21.73 -0.25 -0.67
C TRP A 196 -22.48 -0.21 0.66
N GLU A 197 -22.87 0.99 1.10
CA GLU A 197 -23.85 1.17 2.19
C GLU A 197 -25.29 0.93 1.69
#